data_AF-A0AA97D5K1-F1
#
_entry.id   AF-A0AA97D5K1-F1
#
_cell.length_a   1.000
_cell.length_b   1.000
_cell.length_c   1.000
_cell.angle_alpha   90.00
_cell.angle_beta   90.00
_cell.angle_gamma   90.00
#
_symmetry.space_group_name_H-M   'P 1'
#
loop_
_entity.id
_entity.type
_entity.pdbx_description
1 polymer ?
#
loop_
_entity_poly.entity_id
_entity_poly.type
_entity_poly.pdbx_seq_one_letter_code
_entity_poly.pdbx_strand_id
1 'polypeptide(L)'
;MNKLTLASTILAALSLSACSASNSLAKIDSDFGSLDNDNDGYISKTEADDDAIWAHFSNIDTNMDEQISPTEFNAYMQLNTGKVAEDSEVSESAFKAEIAKFDPIENDFKSLDNDKNGYISIEEADDDDIANHFGYMDSDKDKRVSRNEFINYITEHGSDVAEDDALDMVKKSS
;
A
#
# COMPACT_ATOMS: atom_id res chain seq x y z
N MET A 1 48.86 3.88 40.02
CA MET A 1 48.71 3.36 38.64
C MET A 1 47.59 2.31 38.76
N ASN A 2 46.41 2.42 38.15
CA ASN A 2 46.06 2.91 36.81
C ASN A 2 44.70 3.63 36.88
N LYS A 3 44.60 4.81 36.27
CA LYS A 3 43.35 5.56 36.09
C LYS A 3 42.96 5.40 34.63
N LEU A 4 41.72 5.01 34.32
CA LEU A 4 41.14 5.24 32.99
C LEU A 4 39.70 5.69 33.17
N THR A 5 39.54 7.01 33.20
CA THR A 5 38.33 7.72 32.87
C THR A 5 38.20 7.75 31.35
N LEU A 6 37.05 7.33 30.80
CA LEU A 6 36.64 7.81 29.47
C LEU A 6 35.13 8.06 29.50
N ALA A 7 34.78 9.32 29.76
CA ALA A 7 33.50 9.88 29.39
C ALA A 7 33.62 10.31 27.92
N SER A 8 32.80 9.73 27.05
CA SER A 8 32.59 10.25 25.70
C SER A 8 31.14 10.68 25.59
N THR A 9 30.91 11.97 25.74
CA THR A 9 29.73 12.67 25.24
C THR A 9 29.85 12.79 23.73
N ILE A 10 28.87 12.29 22.97
CA ILE A 10 28.55 12.88 21.67
C ILE A 10 27.05 13.18 21.64
N LEU A 11 26.81 14.47 21.50
CA LEU A 11 25.57 15.17 21.28
C LEU A 11 25.16 15.00 19.81
N ALA A 12 23.95 14.53 19.52
CA ALA A 12 23.25 14.84 18.28
C ALA A 12 21.76 14.50 18.43
N ALA A 13 20.95 15.50 18.81
CA ALA A 13 19.55 15.50 18.43
C ALA A 13 19.49 15.74 16.92
N LEU A 14 19.20 14.70 16.14
CA LEU A 14 18.64 14.88 14.80
C LEU A 14 17.14 14.66 14.90
N SER A 15 16.43 15.77 15.09
CA SER A 15 15.06 15.91 14.63
C SER A 15 15.03 15.68 13.11
N LEU A 16 14.63 14.48 12.69
CA LEU A 16 14.21 14.25 11.31
C LEU A 16 12.79 14.78 11.16
N SER A 17 12.70 16.10 10.97
CA SER A 17 11.53 16.73 10.40
C SER A 17 11.36 16.21 8.98
N ALA A 18 10.21 15.60 8.74
CA ALA A 18 9.54 15.35 7.47
C ALA A 18 10.31 15.71 6.19
N CYS A 19 10.67 14.66 5.45
CA CYS A 19 10.56 14.67 4.01
C CYS A 19 9.67 13.50 3.62
N SER A 20 8.36 13.73 3.64
CA SER A 20 7.47 13.06 2.68
C SER A 20 7.88 13.56 1.30
N ALA A 21 8.98 13.02 0.78
CA ALA A 21 9.30 13.12 -0.61
C ALA A 21 8.35 12.15 -1.30
N SER A 22 7.34 12.71 -1.98
CA SER A 22 6.64 12.06 -3.07
C SER A 22 7.64 11.76 -4.19
N ASN A 23 8.57 10.84 -3.93
CA ASN A 23 9.40 10.25 -4.94
C ASN A 23 8.68 8.98 -5.37
N SER A 24 8.28 8.92 -6.63
CA SER A 24 8.26 7.65 -7.33
C SER A 24 9.64 7.03 -7.11
N LEU A 25 9.74 6.11 -6.16
CA LEU A 25 10.99 5.45 -5.83
C LEU A 25 11.48 4.74 -7.09
N ALA A 26 12.77 4.91 -7.41
CA ALA A 26 13.36 4.36 -8.63
C ALA A 26 13.09 2.85 -8.70
N LYS A 27 12.70 2.34 -9.87
CA LYS A 27 12.45 0.91 -10.05
C LYS A 27 13.72 0.10 -9.72
N ILE A 28 13.57 -0.99 -8.97
CA ILE A 28 14.65 -1.97 -8.79
C ILE A 28 14.76 -2.77 -10.09
N ASP A 29 15.92 -2.69 -10.75
CA ASP A 29 16.26 -3.47 -11.95
C ASP A 29 17.35 -4.54 -11.70
N SER A 30 17.94 -4.54 -10.51
CA SER A 30 18.91 -5.55 -10.05
C SER A 30 18.22 -6.84 -9.60
N ASP A 31 18.78 -7.99 -9.96
CA ASP A 31 18.32 -9.31 -9.50
C ASP A 31 18.94 -9.65 -8.14
N PHE A 32 18.26 -10.44 -7.31
CA PHE A 32 18.73 -10.82 -5.96
C PHE A 32 20.19 -11.30 -5.94
N GLY A 33 20.53 -12.23 -6.83
CA GLY A 33 21.88 -12.80 -6.91
C GLY A 33 22.96 -11.86 -7.45
N SER A 34 22.59 -10.68 -7.97
CA SER A 34 23.54 -9.63 -8.33
C SER A 34 23.87 -8.69 -7.16
N LEU A 35 23.02 -8.70 -6.13
CA LEU A 35 23.15 -7.88 -4.92
C LEU A 35 23.84 -8.68 -3.79
N ASP A 36 23.54 -9.97 -3.67
CA ASP A 36 24.19 -10.92 -2.75
C ASP A 36 25.63 -11.23 -3.22
N ASN A 37 26.58 -10.37 -2.83
CA ASN A 37 27.95 -10.40 -3.33
C ASN A 37 28.81 -11.41 -2.56
N ASP A 38 28.50 -11.65 -1.29
CA ASP A 38 29.22 -12.62 -0.47
C ASP A 38 28.60 -14.03 -0.49
N ASN A 39 27.46 -14.19 -1.15
CA ASN A 39 26.72 -15.45 -1.34
C ASN A 39 26.27 -16.09 -0.03
N ASP A 40 25.94 -15.28 0.98
CA ASP A 40 25.41 -15.75 2.26
C ASP A 40 23.89 -16.03 2.21
N GLY A 41 23.23 -15.64 1.11
CA GLY A 41 21.82 -15.84 0.86
C GLY A 41 20.93 -14.69 1.32
N TYR A 42 21.50 -13.55 1.70
CA TYR A 42 20.83 -12.33 2.12
C TYR A 42 21.41 -11.11 1.39
N ILE A 43 20.68 -10.00 1.38
CA ILE A 43 21.22 -8.72 0.93
C ILE A 43 21.34 -7.82 2.16
N SER A 44 22.57 -7.51 2.53
CA SER A 44 22.88 -6.60 3.63
C SER A 44 22.72 -5.12 3.22
N LYS A 45 22.69 -4.23 4.22
CA LYS A 45 22.73 -2.77 3.98
C LYS A 45 23.96 -2.35 3.16
N THR A 46 25.10 -3.00 3.38
CA THR A 46 26.34 -2.69 2.65
C THR A 46 26.27 -3.11 1.19
N GLU A 47 25.60 -4.22 0.90
CA GLU A 47 25.36 -4.67 -0.48
C GLU A 47 24.27 -3.87 -1.19
N ALA A 48 23.33 -3.31 -0.43
CA ALA A 48 22.28 -2.46 -0.97
C ALA A 48 22.70 -1.00 -1.22
N ASP A 49 23.70 -0.47 -0.51
CA ASP A 49 24.02 0.98 -0.39
C ASP A 49 24.22 1.70 -1.73
N ASP A 50 24.84 1.03 -2.71
CA ASP A 50 25.14 1.58 -4.04
C ASP A 50 24.06 1.26 -5.10
N ASP A 51 22.98 0.57 -4.72
CA ASP A 51 21.93 0.10 -5.63
C ASP A 51 20.57 0.79 -5.41
N ALA A 52 19.71 0.75 -6.44
CA ALA A 52 18.36 1.33 -6.35
C ALA A 52 17.53 0.71 -5.21
N ILE A 53 17.85 -0.52 -4.79
CA ILE A 53 17.22 -1.23 -3.69
C ILE A 53 17.41 -0.53 -2.34
N TRP A 54 18.47 0.26 -2.14
CA TRP A 54 18.70 1.02 -0.89
C TRP A 54 17.50 1.87 -0.49
N ALA A 55 16.92 2.58 -1.46
CA ALA A 55 15.78 3.46 -1.24
C ALA A 55 14.51 2.70 -0.81
N HIS A 56 14.48 1.39 -1.04
CA HIS A 56 13.37 0.49 -0.71
C HIS A 56 13.71 -0.43 0.45
N PHE A 57 14.91 -0.36 1.01
CA PHE A 57 15.41 -1.36 1.96
C PHE A 57 14.45 -1.57 3.12
N SER A 58 14.03 -0.48 3.77
CA SER A 58 13.07 -0.53 4.89
C SER A 58 11.66 -0.99 4.49
N ASN A 59 11.30 -0.95 3.21
CA ASN A 59 10.02 -1.47 2.73
C ASN A 59 10.11 -2.98 2.39
N ILE A 60 11.31 -3.47 2.08
CA ILE A 60 11.56 -4.88 1.76
C ILE A 60 11.84 -5.67 3.04
N ASP A 61 12.64 -5.12 3.95
CA ASP A 61 12.97 -5.67 5.28
C ASP A 61 11.76 -5.59 6.22
N THR A 62 10.80 -6.50 6.01
CA THR A 62 9.54 -6.53 6.76
C THR A 62 9.70 -7.06 8.17
N ASN A 63 10.68 -7.94 8.39
CA ASN A 63 10.96 -8.53 9.69
C ASN A 63 11.93 -7.66 10.55
N MET A 64 12.49 -6.59 9.97
CA MET A 64 13.40 -5.63 10.59
C MET A 64 14.68 -6.26 11.13
N ASP A 65 15.19 -7.30 10.45
CA ASP A 65 16.44 -7.98 10.83
C ASP A 65 17.71 -7.37 10.21
N GLU A 66 17.54 -6.22 9.53
CA GLU A 66 18.58 -5.45 8.83
C GLU A 66 19.18 -6.17 7.61
N GLN A 67 18.53 -7.23 7.13
CA GLN A 67 18.89 -7.99 5.93
C GLN A 67 17.65 -8.23 5.08
N ILE A 68 17.82 -8.38 3.78
CA ILE A 68 16.73 -8.73 2.87
C ILE A 68 16.88 -10.20 2.49
N SER A 69 15.89 -11.01 2.87
CA SER A 69 15.81 -12.40 2.44
C SER A 69 15.32 -12.55 0.99
N PRO A 70 15.54 -13.71 0.34
CA PRO A 70 14.96 -13.98 -0.98
C PRO A 70 13.44 -13.92 -0.97
N THR A 71 12.81 -14.28 0.15
CA THR A 71 11.35 -14.22 0.31
C THR A 71 10.85 -12.78 0.31
N GLU A 72 11.51 -11.91 1.07
CA GLU A 72 11.17 -10.49 1.16
C GLU A 72 11.43 -9.76 -0.16
N PHE A 73 12.57 -10.01 -0.78
CA PHE A 73 12.88 -9.48 -2.12
C PHE A 73 11.83 -9.91 -3.14
N ASN A 74 11.49 -11.20 -3.20
CA ASN A 74 10.50 -11.70 -4.15
C ASN A 74 9.09 -11.17 -3.87
N ALA A 75 8.70 -11.02 -2.59
CA ALA A 75 7.42 -10.42 -2.23
C ALA A 75 7.35 -8.96 -2.68
N TYR A 76 8.40 -8.19 -2.42
CA TYR A 76 8.49 -6.81 -2.87
C TYR A 76 8.49 -6.68 -4.38
N MET A 77 9.26 -7.52 -5.07
CA MET A 77 9.29 -7.55 -6.53
C MET A 77 7.94 -8.01 -7.08
N GLN A 78 7.21 -8.95 -6.50
CA GLN A 78 5.84 -9.29 -6.94
C GLN A 78 4.87 -8.11 -6.82
N LEU A 79 4.99 -7.32 -5.75
CA LEU A 79 4.16 -6.14 -5.53
C LEU A 79 4.54 -4.97 -6.45
N ASN A 80 5.81 -4.87 -6.84
CA ASN A 80 6.36 -3.68 -7.53
C ASN A 80 6.92 -3.94 -8.94
N THR A 81 6.97 -5.19 -9.42
CA THR A 81 7.32 -5.54 -10.81
C THR A 81 6.06 -5.63 -11.64
N GLY A 82 5.75 -4.55 -12.35
CA GLY A 82 4.65 -4.50 -13.31
C GLY A 82 4.81 -5.41 -14.55
N LYS A 83 5.22 -6.70 -14.44
CA LYS A 83 5.18 -7.70 -15.53
C LYS A 83 5.10 -9.17 -15.02
N VAL A 84 3.95 -9.57 -14.47
CA VAL A 84 3.19 -10.75 -14.95
C VAL A 84 1.67 -10.48 -14.82
N ALA A 85 1.21 -9.41 -15.48
CA ALA A 85 -0.15 -9.29 -16.01
C ALA A 85 -0.20 -8.01 -16.86
N GLU A 86 0.68 -7.94 -17.86
CA GLU A 86 0.47 -7.00 -18.99
C GLU A 86 -0.49 -7.66 -19.99
N ASP A 87 -1.65 -8.03 -19.46
CA ASP A 87 -2.89 -8.04 -20.19
C ASP A 87 -3.82 -7.33 -19.21
N SER A 88 -4.22 -6.09 -19.51
CA SER A 88 -5.15 -5.31 -18.67
C SER A 88 -6.33 -6.19 -18.25
N GLU A 89 -6.75 -7.06 -19.18
CA GLU A 89 -7.81 -8.03 -18.96
C GLU A 89 -7.50 -9.07 -17.89
N VAL A 90 -6.25 -9.53 -17.70
CA VAL A 90 -5.91 -10.57 -16.72
C VAL A 90 -5.74 -9.98 -15.31
N SER A 91 -5.19 -8.77 -15.20
CA SER A 91 -5.11 -8.05 -13.91
C SER A 91 -6.49 -7.55 -13.47
N GLU A 92 -7.29 -6.99 -14.38
CA GLU A 92 -8.69 -6.69 -14.12
C GLU A 92 -9.49 -7.96 -13.84
N SER A 93 -9.26 -9.07 -14.53
CA SER A 93 -9.99 -10.32 -14.27
C SER A 93 -9.64 -10.94 -12.92
N ALA A 94 -8.38 -10.89 -12.49
CA ALA A 94 -7.97 -11.37 -11.16
C ALA A 94 -8.52 -10.46 -10.05
N PHE A 95 -8.47 -9.14 -10.26
CA PHE A 95 -9.05 -8.15 -9.36
C PHE A 95 -10.58 -8.27 -9.28
N LYS A 96 -11.27 -8.35 -10.42
CA LYS A 96 -12.71 -8.64 -10.51
C LYS A 96 -13.06 -9.99 -9.90
N ALA A 97 -12.23 -11.01 -10.05
CA ALA A 97 -12.46 -12.31 -9.42
C ALA A 97 -12.29 -12.27 -7.89
N GLU A 98 -11.47 -11.37 -7.37
CA GLU A 98 -11.37 -11.15 -5.92
C GLU A 98 -12.58 -10.36 -5.41
N ILE A 99 -12.96 -9.30 -6.12
CA ILE A 99 -14.07 -8.44 -5.72
C ILE A 99 -15.42 -9.11 -5.89
N ALA A 100 -15.60 -9.97 -6.89
CA ALA A 100 -16.81 -10.76 -7.07
C ALA A 100 -17.04 -11.79 -5.94
N LYS A 101 -16.10 -11.95 -5.01
CA LYS A 101 -16.32 -12.73 -3.78
C LYS A 101 -16.99 -11.90 -2.68
N PHE A 102 -16.98 -10.59 -2.78
CA PHE A 102 -17.61 -9.69 -1.84
C PHE A 102 -19.06 -9.47 -2.22
N ASP A 103 -19.90 -9.27 -1.19
CA ASP A 103 -21.28 -8.87 -1.42
C ASP A 103 -21.31 -7.46 -2.03
N PRO A 104 -22.16 -7.20 -3.04
CA PRO A 104 -22.23 -5.90 -3.66
C PRO A 104 -22.61 -4.81 -2.67
N ILE A 105 -22.14 -3.59 -2.91
CA ILE A 105 -22.56 -2.42 -2.14
C ILE A 105 -23.99 -2.06 -2.52
N GLU A 106 -24.94 -2.25 -1.59
CA GLU A 106 -26.36 -1.90 -1.81
C GLU A 106 -26.64 -0.42 -1.46
N ASN A 107 -26.06 0.06 -0.35
CA ASN A 107 -26.38 1.36 0.24
C ASN A 107 -25.71 2.55 -0.47
N ASP A 108 -26.45 3.65 -0.66
CA ASP A 108 -25.88 4.89 -1.17
C ASP A 108 -24.95 5.56 -0.14
N PHE A 109 -24.09 6.46 -0.62
CA PHE A 109 -23.14 7.18 0.23
C PHE A 109 -23.82 7.88 1.43
N LYS A 110 -25.05 8.38 1.24
CA LYS A 110 -25.73 9.17 2.25
C LYS A 110 -26.30 8.30 3.38
N SER A 111 -26.68 7.06 3.07
CA SER A 111 -27.10 6.06 4.06
C SER A 111 -25.90 5.61 4.90
N LEU A 112 -24.72 5.48 4.28
CA LEU A 112 -23.48 5.10 4.95
C LEU A 112 -22.87 6.23 5.82
N ASP A 113 -22.96 7.49 5.36
CA ASP A 113 -22.51 8.70 6.08
C ASP A 113 -23.51 9.08 7.19
N ASN A 114 -23.54 8.26 8.25
CA ASN A 114 -24.48 8.34 9.36
C ASN A 114 -24.33 9.63 10.16
N ASP A 115 -23.09 10.07 10.40
CA ASP A 115 -22.80 11.31 11.12
C ASP A 115 -22.91 12.58 10.24
N LYS A 116 -23.00 12.41 8.91
CA LYS A 116 -23.16 13.46 7.89
C LYS A 116 -21.96 14.40 7.82
N ASN A 117 -20.78 13.90 8.12
CA ASN A 117 -19.54 14.65 8.01
C ASN A 117 -19.01 14.71 6.57
N GLY A 118 -19.60 13.96 5.64
CA GLY A 118 -19.22 13.92 4.23
C GLY A 118 -18.18 12.85 3.88
N TYR A 119 -17.91 11.93 4.80
CA TYR A 119 -17.00 10.81 4.68
C TYR A 119 -17.64 9.57 5.30
N ILE A 120 -17.30 8.40 4.76
CA ILE A 120 -17.60 7.12 5.41
C ILE A 120 -16.36 6.72 6.19
N SER A 121 -16.49 6.59 7.50
CA SER A 121 -15.43 6.07 8.38
C SER A 121 -15.36 4.54 8.36
N ILE A 122 -14.30 3.96 8.93
CA ILE A 122 -14.21 2.51 9.12
C ILE A 122 -15.36 2.01 10.00
N GLU A 123 -15.71 2.75 11.04
CA GLU A 123 -16.80 2.39 11.95
C GLU A 123 -18.17 2.41 11.27
N GLU A 124 -18.40 3.37 10.37
CA GLU A 124 -19.63 3.42 9.55
C GLU A 124 -19.64 2.34 8.47
N ALA A 125 -18.46 1.98 7.94
CA ALA A 125 -18.31 0.94 6.93
C ALA A 125 -18.51 -0.48 7.47
N ASP A 126 -18.11 -0.74 8.72
CA ASP A 126 -18.17 -2.07 9.36
C ASP A 126 -19.60 -2.52 9.69
N ASP A 127 -20.56 -1.58 9.76
CA ASP A 127 -21.99 -1.87 10.00
C ASP A 127 -22.77 -2.15 8.70
N ASP A 128 -22.11 -2.11 7.54
CA ASP A 128 -22.73 -2.18 6.21
C ASP A 128 -21.91 -3.02 5.22
N ASP A 129 -22.48 -3.29 4.03
CA ASP A 129 -21.92 -4.17 2.99
C ASP A 129 -20.63 -3.63 2.35
N ILE A 130 -20.22 -2.41 2.71
CA ILE A 130 -19.05 -1.72 2.15
C ILE A 130 -17.72 -2.13 2.81
N ALA A 131 -17.74 -2.79 3.97
CA ALA A 131 -16.53 -3.11 4.74
C ALA A 131 -15.42 -3.79 3.91
N ASN A 132 -15.78 -4.76 3.07
CA ASN A 132 -14.82 -5.49 2.21
C ASN A 132 -14.28 -4.66 1.04
N HIS A 133 -14.98 -3.58 0.67
CA HIS A 133 -14.61 -2.69 -0.43
C HIS A 133 -13.85 -1.44 0.05
N PHE A 134 -13.92 -1.13 1.35
CA PHE A 134 -13.36 0.09 1.93
C PHE A 134 -11.90 0.33 1.53
N GLY A 135 -11.04 -0.69 1.70
CA GLY A 135 -9.61 -0.58 1.41
C GLY A 135 -9.29 -0.39 -0.08
N TYR A 136 -10.22 -0.73 -0.97
CA TYR A 136 -10.09 -0.50 -2.43
C TYR A 136 -10.57 0.90 -2.82
N MET A 137 -11.50 1.48 -2.05
CA MET A 137 -11.99 2.85 -2.27
C MET A 137 -11.04 3.92 -1.73
N ASP A 138 -10.47 3.71 -0.54
CA ASP A 138 -9.57 4.63 0.15
C ASP A 138 -8.23 4.78 -0.61
N SER A 139 -8.23 5.67 -1.59
CA SER A 139 -7.15 5.83 -2.56
C SER A 139 -6.02 6.68 -1.99
N ASP A 140 -6.35 7.66 -1.15
CA ASP A 140 -5.38 8.53 -0.49
C ASP A 140 -4.88 7.99 0.87
N LYS A 141 -5.46 6.88 1.34
CA LYS A 141 -5.10 6.13 2.56
C LYS A 141 -5.32 6.93 3.84
N ASP A 142 -6.31 7.82 3.85
CA ASP A 142 -6.66 8.63 5.01
C ASP A 142 -7.57 7.89 6.02
N LYS A 143 -7.93 6.64 5.71
CA LYS A 143 -8.83 5.77 6.49
C LYS A 143 -10.28 6.26 6.51
N ARG A 144 -10.69 6.97 5.47
CA ARG A 144 -12.04 7.42 5.22
C ARG A 144 -12.32 7.26 3.73
N VAL A 145 -13.59 7.13 3.38
CA VAL A 145 -14.01 7.13 1.98
C VAL A 145 -14.76 8.43 1.72
N SER A 146 -14.19 9.28 0.87
CA SER A 146 -14.87 10.47 0.39
C SER A 146 -15.96 10.12 -0.63
N ARG A 147 -16.89 11.04 -0.86
CA ARG A 147 -17.92 10.90 -1.91
C ARG A 147 -17.31 10.64 -3.29
N ASN A 148 -16.18 11.26 -3.60
CA ASN A 148 -15.53 11.10 -4.90
C ASN A 148 -14.91 9.72 -5.05
N GLU A 149 -14.26 9.20 -4.01
CA GLU A 149 -13.70 7.85 -4.02
C GLU A 149 -14.79 6.79 -4.18
N PHE A 150 -15.89 6.95 -3.45
CA PHE A 150 -17.07 6.09 -3.58
C PHE A 150 -17.63 6.09 -5.02
N ILE A 151 -17.85 7.27 -5.60
CA ILE A 151 -18.38 7.41 -6.96
C ILE A 151 -17.40 6.83 -7.98
N ASN A 152 -16.11 7.11 -7.85
CA ASN A 152 -15.09 6.66 -8.80
C ASN A 152 -15.01 5.13 -8.81
N TYR A 153 -14.96 4.51 -7.64
CA TYR A 153 -14.89 3.05 -7.49
C TYR A 153 -16.11 2.36 -8.12
N ILE A 154 -17.33 2.85 -7.85
CA ILE A 154 -18.55 2.31 -8.45
C ILE A 154 -18.63 2.63 -9.95
N THR A 155 -18.13 3.78 -10.41
CA THR A 155 -18.10 4.10 -11.84
C THR A 155 -17.15 3.19 -12.60
N GLU A 156 -16.01 2.85 -11.99
CA GLU A 156 -14.97 2.02 -12.59
C GLU A 156 -15.39 0.56 -12.70
N HIS A 157 -16.04 0.01 -11.67
CA HIS A 157 -16.38 -1.42 -11.64
C HIS A 157 -17.88 -1.71 -11.83
N GLY A 158 -18.74 -0.70 -11.70
CA GLY A 158 -20.16 -0.79 -12.02
C GLY A 158 -20.91 -1.84 -11.21
N SER A 159 -21.71 -2.64 -11.91
CA SER A 159 -22.53 -3.71 -11.31
C SER A 159 -21.72 -4.87 -10.74
N ASP A 160 -20.40 -4.89 -10.95
CA ASP A 160 -19.53 -5.92 -10.36
C ASP A 160 -19.30 -5.67 -8.85
N VAL A 161 -19.56 -4.45 -8.36
CA VAL A 161 -19.23 -4.02 -6.99
C VAL A 161 -20.36 -3.30 -6.28
N ALA A 162 -21.41 -2.90 -6.99
CA ALA A 162 -22.51 -2.14 -6.44
C ALA A 162 -23.83 -2.49 -7.14
N GLU A 163 -24.90 -2.47 -6.37
CA GLU A 163 -26.26 -2.61 -6.85
C GLU A 163 -27.19 -1.55 -6.24
N ASP A 164 -28.49 -1.69 -6.50
CA ASP A 164 -29.56 -0.89 -5.91
C ASP A 164 -29.25 0.62 -5.79
N ASP A 165 -29.28 1.16 -4.56
CA ASP A 165 -29.20 2.58 -4.30
C ASP A 165 -27.80 3.14 -4.60
N ALA A 166 -26.75 2.37 -4.33
CA ALA A 166 -25.36 2.73 -4.62
C ALA A 166 -25.14 2.94 -6.14
N LEU A 167 -25.60 1.99 -6.96
CA LEU A 167 -25.46 2.07 -8.41
C LEU A 167 -26.33 3.18 -9.02
N ASP A 168 -27.53 3.39 -8.48
CA ASP A 168 -28.45 4.44 -8.93
C ASP A 168 -27.95 5.86 -8.58
N MET A 169 -27.24 6.01 -7.46
CA MET A 169 -26.60 7.28 -7.08
C MET A 169 -25.59 7.73 -8.15
N VAL A 170 -24.74 6.82 -8.64
CA VAL A 170 -23.72 7.15 -9.64
C VAL A 170 -24.35 7.49 -10.99
N LYS A 171 -25.38 6.76 -11.43
CA LYS A 171 -26.11 7.07 -12.67
C LYS A 171 -26.75 8.46 -12.67
N LYS A 172 -27.20 8.94 -11.51
CA LYS A 172 -27.78 10.29 -11.34
C LYS A 172 -26.72 11.40 -11.24
N SER A 173 -25.47 11.03 -10.97
CA SER A 173 -24.35 11.96 -10.77
C SER A 173 -23.52 12.19 -12.05
N SER A 174 -23.74 11.37 -13.10
CA SER A 174 -23.15 11.48 -14.44
C SER A 174 -24.01 12.33 -15.38
#